data_AF-A0A7Y2E4Q8-F1
#
_entry.id   AF-A0A7Y2E4Q8-F1
#
_cell.length_a   1.000
_cell.length_b   1.000
_cell.length_c   1.000
_cell.angle_alpha   90.00
_cell.angle_beta   90.00
_cell.angle_gamma   90.00
#
_symmetry.space_group_name_H-M   'P 1'
#
loop_
_entity.id
_entity.type
_entity.pdbx_description
1 polymer ?
#
loop_
_entity_poly.entity_id
_entity_poly.type
_entity_poly.pdbx_seq_one_letter_code
_entity_poly.pdbx_strand_id
1 'polypeptide(L)'
;RDARPESPTFGVWSLYELYGEQPAALTFPQGIIHGWYTHEYTLHLQAVSEAYVDYHPEDNIGVRFDDPDLEIPWSDPDPIISERAAAFGTLEEALKTVVDARSGVRSS
;
A
#
# COMPACT_ATOMS: atom_id res chain seq x y z
N ARG A 1 4.28 -3.37 -3.63
CA ARG A 1 4.40 -4.85 -3.62
C ARG A 1 3.18 -5.45 -4.29
N ASP A 2 3.35 -6.47 -5.12
CA ASP A 2 2.25 -7.15 -5.82
C ASP A 2 1.59 -8.19 -4.91
N ALA A 3 0.30 -7.99 -4.59
CA ALA A 3 -0.48 -8.87 -3.72
C ALA A 3 -1.49 -9.73 -4.50
N ARG A 4 -1.42 -9.76 -5.84
CA ARG A 4 -2.33 -10.54 -6.69
C ARG A 4 -1.84 -11.99 -6.81
N PRO A 5 -2.51 -12.99 -6.22
CA PRO A 5 -1.99 -14.37 -6.16
C PRO A 5 -1.73 -15.01 -7.54
N GLU A 6 -2.49 -14.59 -8.55
CA GLU A 6 -2.38 -15.04 -9.94
C GLU A 6 -1.32 -14.29 -10.76
N SER A 7 -0.71 -13.24 -10.20
CA SER A 7 0.26 -12.42 -10.92
C SER A 7 1.60 -13.14 -11.06
N PRO A 8 2.25 -13.10 -12.26
CA PRO A 8 3.60 -13.64 -12.43
C PRO A 8 4.65 -12.86 -11.63
N THR A 9 4.30 -11.67 -11.13
CA THR A 9 5.15 -10.83 -10.28
C THR A 9 4.68 -10.81 -8.82
N PHE A 10 3.86 -11.78 -8.39
CA PHE A 10 3.40 -11.85 -7.00
C PHE A 10 4.57 -11.77 -6.01
N GLY A 11 4.40 -10.95 -4.97
CA GLY A 11 5.42 -10.68 -3.95
C GLY A 11 6.52 -9.70 -4.39
N VAL A 12 6.65 -9.39 -5.67
CA VAL A 12 7.66 -8.42 -6.14
C VAL A 12 7.26 -7.01 -5.72
N TRP A 13 8.24 -6.21 -5.30
CA TRP A 13 8.08 -4.78 -5.02
C TRP A 13 9.05 -3.96 -5.87
N SER A 14 8.76 -2.66 -5.96
CA SER A 14 9.62 -1.69 -6.63
C SER A 14 9.50 -0.38 -5.87
N LEU A 15 10.59 0.39 -5.83
CA LEU A 15 10.67 1.70 -5.19
C LEU A 15 11.00 2.73 -6.26
N TYR A 16 10.33 3.87 -6.21
CA TYR A 16 10.49 4.98 -7.14
C TYR A 16 10.70 6.25 -6.35
N GLU A 17 11.74 7.01 -6.70
CA GLU A 17 11.94 8.37 -6.19
C GLU A 17 11.30 9.37 -7.13
N LEU A 18 10.45 10.24 -6.58
CA LEU A 18 9.75 11.28 -7.33
C LEU A 18 10.18 12.65 -6.80
N TYR A 19 10.31 13.63 -7.70
CA TYR A 19 10.82 14.97 -7.39
C TYR A 19 9.77 16.02 -7.76
N GLY A 20 9.48 16.96 -6.86
CA GLY A 20 8.47 18.00 -7.09
C GLY A 20 8.81 18.93 -8.27
N GLU A 21 10.10 19.10 -8.59
CA GLU A 21 10.59 19.87 -9.73
C GLU A 21 10.32 19.19 -11.08
N GLN A 22 10.09 17.88 -11.08
CA GLN A 22 9.83 17.07 -12.26
C GLN A 22 8.58 16.21 -12.01
N PRO A 23 7.38 16.79 -12.18
CA PRO A 23 6.13 16.08 -11.89
C PRO A 23 6.03 14.79 -12.68
N ALA A 24 5.80 13.70 -11.96
CA ALA A 24 5.58 12.37 -12.53
C ALA A 24 4.38 11.72 -11.85
N ALA A 25 3.74 10.81 -12.58
CA ALA A 25 2.62 10.02 -12.07
C ALA A 25 3.01 8.54 -12.09
N LEU A 26 2.77 7.86 -10.98
CA LEU A 26 2.88 6.41 -10.89
C LEU A 26 1.47 5.81 -10.90
N THR A 27 1.18 4.96 -11.87
CA THR A 27 -0.09 4.25 -11.98
C THR A 27 0.14 2.76 -11.85
N PHE A 28 -0.81 2.07 -11.22
CA PHE A 28 -0.74 0.63 -10.97
C PHE A 28 -2.14 0.02 -10.91
N PRO A 29 -2.29 -1.29 -11.21
CA PRO A 29 -3.58 -1.97 -11.14
C PRO A 29 -4.02 -2.21 -9.69
N GLN A 30 -5.30 -2.56 -9.51
CA GLN A 30 -5.83 -3.02 -8.23
C GLN A 30 -5.04 -4.25 -7.72
N GLY A 31 -4.89 -4.36 -6.40
CA GLY A 31 -4.14 -5.45 -5.76
C GLY A 31 -2.65 -5.19 -5.61
N ILE A 32 -2.20 -3.94 -5.85
CA ILE A 32 -0.85 -3.50 -5.50
C ILE A 32 -0.88 -2.77 -4.15
N ILE A 33 -0.13 -3.30 -3.19
CA ILE A 33 0.15 -2.62 -1.92
C ILE A 33 1.11 -1.49 -2.22
N HIS A 34 0.73 -0.27 -1.86
CA HIS A 34 1.48 0.95 -2.14
C HIS A 34 1.50 1.86 -0.91
N GLY A 35 2.51 2.72 -0.87
CA GLY A 35 2.72 3.72 0.17
C GLY A 35 3.82 4.67 -0.28
N TRP A 36 3.98 5.79 0.42
CA TRP A 36 4.98 6.79 0.10
C TRP A 36 5.61 7.34 1.37
N TYR A 37 6.86 7.74 1.25
CA TYR A 37 7.63 8.45 2.26
C TYR A 37 8.13 9.75 1.65
N THR A 38 8.05 10.84 2.40
CA THR A 38 8.45 12.18 1.94
C THR A 38 9.54 12.70 2.85
N HIS A 39 10.70 13.04 2.27
CA HIS A 39 11.85 13.57 3.02
C HIS A 39 11.65 14.99 3.55
N GLU A 40 10.68 15.71 2.98
CA GLU A 40 10.37 17.10 3.29
C GLU A 40 8.87 17.36 3.14
N TYR A 41 8.43 18.57 3.51
CA TYR A 41 7.05 18.98 3.33
C TYR A 41 6.65 18.90 1.85
N THR A 42 5.67 18.05 1.55
CA THR A 42 5.31 17.69 0.17
C THR A 42 3.81 17.80 -0.02
N LEU A 43 3.38 18.36 -1.16
CA LEU A 43 2.00 18.24 -1.65
C LEU A 43 1.92 17.02 -2.58
N HIS A 44 1.19 15.99 -2.16
CA HIS A 44 0.96 14.78 -2.94
C HIS A 44 -0.51 14.71 -3.39
N LEU A 45 -0.74 14.34 -4.65
CA LEU A 45 -2.06 14.10 -5.21
C LEU A 45 -2.24 12.61 -5.46
N GLN A 46 -3.28 12.02 -4.86
CA GLN A 46 -3.69 10.64 -5.08
C GLN A 46 -5.06 10.61 -5.75
N ALA A 47 -5.18 9.78 -6.78
CA ALA A 47 -6.46 9.42 -7.38
C ALA A 47 -6.67 7.91 -7.18
N VAL A 48 -7.88 7.53 -6.76
CA VAL A 48 -8.28 6.13 -6.60
C VAL A 48 -9.18 5.71 -7.77
N SER A 49 -9.16 4.42 -8.12
CA SER A 49 -9.90 3.87 -9.26
C SER A 49 -11.40 3.73 -9.01
N GLU A 50 -11.82 3.69 -7.75
CA GLU A 50 -13.22 3.55 -7.36
C GLU A 50 -13.81 4.91 -6.98
N ALA A 51 -15.08 5.12 -7.34
CA ALA A 51 -15.78 6.33 -6.95
C ALA A 51 -15.99 6.32 -5.43
N TYR A 52 -15.98 7.50 -4.80
CA TYR A 52 -16.18 7.63 -3.35
C TYR A 52 -17.46 6.94 -2.84
N VAL A 53 -18.49 6.84 -3.69
CA VAL A 53 -19.77 6.17 -3.37
C VAL A 53 -19.65 4.67 -3.20
N ASP A 54 -18.61 4.05 -3.77
CA ASP A 54 -18.36 2.61 -3.72
C ASP A 54 -17.26 2.26 -2.69
N TYR A 55 -16.71 3.26 -2.00
CA TYR A 55 -15.63 3.08 -1.02
C TYR A 55 -16.19 2.70 0.35
N HIS A 56 -15.82 1.51 0.83
CA HIS A 56 -16.13 1.03 2.17
C HIS A 56 -14.91 1.12 3.10
N PRO A 57 -15.13 1.30 4.42
CA PRO A 57 -14.03 1.29 5.40
C PRO A 57 -13.17 0.01 5.30
N GLU A 58 -13.81 -1.13 5.02
CA GLU A 58 -13.19 -2.44 4.86
C GLU A 58 -12.29 -2.56 3.61
N ASP A 59 -12.39 -1.64 2.64
CA ASP A 59 -11.60 -1.68 1.40
C ASP A 59 -10.15 -1.20 1.61
N ASN A 60 -9.81 -0.82 2.84
CA ASN A 60 -8.50 -0.29 3.20
C ASN A 60 -7.68 -1.30 3.98
N ILE A 61 -7.23 -2.32 3.25
CA ILE A 61 -6.22 -3.24 3.75
C ILE A 61 -4.89 -2.50 3.77
N GLY A 62 -4.29 -2.40 4.96
CA GLY A 62 -3.01 -1.74 5.17
C GLY A 62 -1.96 -2.68 5.75
N VAL A 63 -0.69 -2.30 5.60
CA VAL A 63 0.46 -2.99 6.19
C VAL A 63 1.25 -1.97 6.97
N ARG A 64 1.72 -2.31 8.17
CA ARG A 64 2.68 -1.46 8.90
C ARG A 64 3.92 -1.23 8.04
N PHE A 65 4.43 -0.02 8.03
CA PHE A 65 5.51 0.36 7.11
C PHE A 65 6.81 -0.43 7.37
N ASP A 66 7.10 -0.77 8.63
CA ASP A 66 8.32 -1.41 9.12
C ASP A 66 8.22 -2.94 9.16
N ASP A 67 7.22 -3.51 8.50
CA ASP A 67 7.11 -4.96 8.42
C ASP A 67 8.34 -5.54 7.70
N PRO A 68 9.10 -6.47 8.33
CA PRO A 68 10.33 -6.98 7.75
C PRO A 68 10.10 -7.74 6.43
N ASP A 69 8.92 -8.32 6.22
CA ASP A 69 8.60 -9.05 4.99
C ASP A 69 8.31 -8.12 3.80
N LEU A 70 8.17 -6.81 4.04
CA LEU A 70 8.13 -5.83 2.95
C LEU A 70 9.49 -5.68 2.28
N GLU A 71 10.58 -5.87 3.03
CA GLU A 71 11.97 -5.71 2.57
C GLU A 71 12.28 -4.32 1.97
N ILE A 72 11.55 -3.28 2.38
CA ILE A 72 11.74 -1.91 1.89
C ILE A 72 12.82 -1.22 2.75
N PRO A 73 13.92 -0.74 2.15
CA PRO A 73 14.98 -0.07 2.89
C PRO A 73 14.62 1.39 3.15
N TRP A 74 13.69 1.64 4.08
CA TRP A 74 13.34 3.00 4.48
C TRP A 74 14.58 3.76 5.00
N SER A 75 14.80 4.97 4.49
CA SER A 75 15.99 5.76 4.82
C SER A 75 16.00 6.32 6.25
N ASP A 76 14.83 6.43 6.87
CA ASP A 76 14.62 7.00 8.19
C ASP A 76 14.03 5.94 9.14
N PRO A 77 14.71 5.61 10.26
CA PRO A 77 14.23 4.61 11.20
C PRO A 77 13.09 5.11 12.11
N ASP A 78 12.80 6.42 12.17
CA ASP A 78 11.75 6.98 13.03
C ASP A 78 10.90 8.03 12.27
N PRO A 79 10.17 7.63 11.23
CA PRO A 79 9.40 8.57 10.41
C PRO A 79 8.13 9.04 11.14
N ILE A 80 7.60 10.19 10.72
CA ILE A 80 6.27 10.65 11.17
C ILE A 80 5.20 9.80 10.49
N ILE A 81 4.41 9.08 11.28
CA ILE A 81 3.37 8.17 10.80
C ILE A 81 2.00 8.61 11.35
N SER A 82 0.97 8.49 10.53
CA SER A 82 -0.40 8.71 10.98
C SER A 82 -0.87 7.62 11.95
N GLU A 83 -1.77 7.95 12.88
CA GLU A 83 -2.37 6.97 13.80
C GLU A 83 -2.96 5.75 13.08
N ARG A 84 -3.58 5.98 11.90
CA ARG A 84 -4.14 4.92 11.07
C ARG A 84 -3.08 3.96 10.56
N ALA A 85 -1.99 4.48 10.00
CA ALA A 85 -0.92 3.65 9.45
C ALA A 85 -0.14 2.92 10.56
N ALA A 86 -0.01 3.54 11.74
CA ALA A 86 0.58 2.91 12.92
C ALA A 86 -0.27 1.74 13.47
N ALA A 87 -1.57 1.71 13.14
CA ALA A 87 -2.50 0.66 13.56
C ALA A 87 -2.62 -0.50 12.55
N PHE A 88 -1.90 -0.46 11.42
CA PHE A 88 -1.93 -1.55 10.45
C PHE A 88 -1.20 -2.81 10.94
N GLY A 89 -1.66 -3.95 10.42
CA GLY A 89 -1.11 -5.28 10.73
C GLY A 89 0.11 -5.64 9.90
N THR A 90 0.46 -6.92 9.94
CA THR A 90 1.60 -7.47 9.19
C THR A 90 1.28 -7.64 7.70
N LEU A 91 2.33 -7.85 6.89
CA LEU A 91 2.13 -8.17 5.47
C LEU A 91 1.34 -9.47 5.29
N GLU A 92 1.58 -10.47 6.14
CA GLU A 92 0.87 -11.75 6.13
C GLU A 92 -0.65 -11.57 6.34
N GLU A 93 -1.04 -10.78 7.34
CA GLU A 93 -2.45 -10.50 7.64
C GLU A 93 -3.14 -9.78 6.48
N ALA A 94 -2.46 -8.82 5.87
CA ALA A 94 -2.95 -8.12 4.69
C ALA A 94 -3.15 -9.07 3.50
N LEU A 95 -2.16 -9.92 3.20
CA LEU A 95 -2.25 -10.89 2.11
C LEU A 95 -3.37 -11.91 2.33
N LYS A 96 -3.55 -12.39 3.56
CA LYS A 96 -4.68 -13.26 3.93
C LYS A 96 -6.01 -12.56 3.65
N THR A 97 -6.14 -11.30 4.06
CA THR A 97 -7.36 -10.50 3.84
C THR A 97 -7.66 -10.34 2.34
N VAL A 98 -6.65 -10.08 1.52
CA VAL A 98 -6.79 -9.98 0.05
C VAL A 98 -7.27 -11.31 -0.55
N VAL A 99 -6.73 -12.44 -0.10
CA VAL A 99 -7.13 -13.78 -0.59
C VAL A 99 -8.56 -14.11 -0.17
N ASP A 100 -8.93 -13.84 1.08
CA ASP A 100 -10.27 -14.09 1.63
C ASP A 100 -11.33 -13.24 0.89
N ALA A 101 -11.04 -11.96 0.65
CA ALA A 101 -11.93 -11.06 -0.09
C ALA A 101 -12.19 -11.53 -1.53
N ARG A 102 -11.15 -12.06 -2.22
CA ARG A 102 -11.26 -12.52 -3.62
C ARG A 102 -11.89 -13.92 -3.75
N SER A 103 -11.82 -14.74 -2.71
CA SER A 103 -12.43 -16.07 -2.68
C SER A 103 -13.93 -16.04 -2.30
N GLY A 104 -14.47 -14.87 -1.98
CA GLY A 104 -15.87 -14.72 -1.52
C GLY A 104 -16.09 -15.23 -0.09
N VAL A 105 -15.03 -15.63 0.60
CA VAL A 105 -15.04 -15.99 2.02
C VAL A 105 -14.99 -14.69 2.81
N ARG A 106 -16.16 -14.09 3.07
CA ARG A 106 -16.23 -12.98 4.03
C ARG A 106 -15.94 -13.57 5.40
N SER A 107 -14.84 -13.18 6.04
CA SER A 107 -14.56 -13.53 7.43
C SER A 107 -15.68 -12.94 8.30
N SER A 108 -16.46 -13.84 8.90
CA SER A 108 -17.54 -13.54 9.84
C SER A 108 -17.05 -13.02 11.18
#